data_AF-A0A918W6G2-F1
#
_entry.id   AF-A0A918W6G2-F1
#
_cell.length_a   1.000
_cell.length_b   1.000
_cell.length_c   1.000
_cell.angle_alpha   90.00
_cell.angle_beta   90.00
_cell.angle_gamma   90.00
#
_symmetry.space_group_name_H-M   'P 1'
#
loop_
_entity.id
_entity.type
_entity.pdbx_description
1 polymer ?
#
loop_
_entity_poly.entity_id
_entity_poly.type
_entity_poly.pdbx_seq_one_letter_code
_entity_poly.pdbx_strand_id
1 'polypeptide(L)'
;MLILPLHRPLTRATFPFVTALLVLANLLVFFGPQRRDEAAMEAATRRYVESGLAAIETQAYERHLERGRVRDAQARWQALPEAAQPGAALAEAETDVGFRAELDRGALFDDAAVTARHRELRAAFAPYVDRVFTLRHLLRSNEVDPWRMLASAFLHADAAHLIGNLVFLVALGLLVEGALGPPRLLALYLLGALGASAASLAWRWGDPSGGLGASGAVAALMGAFCVVWGRRPVRFFYWLLVVFDYVRAPAIWLLPAWLGWEVLNLMMQPDAGIAFDAHAGGLVTGALVGLAFAATGQVRSAFIEDAASGDIADDRWTRAQALLGRMRLDEADALLTELAAEQPQRLDLRLARYRVASNGARAEVAERGWDALAVDARDAAGIASQLAVLRELDASGHGVPEPQRRALAARWIDSGALDAAEAALAGLQCEASEELAALWFRLALAHGPRDAGLPALRTVAERFVGSPQAAKAQFLLDNP
;
A
#
# COMPACT_ATOMS: atom_id res chain seq x y z
N MET A 1 -6.01 1.42 9.72
CA MET A 1 -6.48 2.32 8.65
C MET A 1 -5.53 2.17 7.48
N LEU A 2 -5.94 1.48 6.42
CA LEU A 2 -5.10 1.27 5.23
C LEU A 2 -5.24 2.51 4.33
N ILE A 3 -4.24 3.39 4.35
CA ILE A 3 -4.19 4.57 3.49
C ILE A 3 -3.57 4.12 2.18
N LEU A 4 -4.40 3.92 1.15
CA LEU A 4 -3.92 3.55 -0.17
C LEU A 4 -3.58 4.82 -0.96
N PRO A 5 -2.30 5.04 -1.34
CA PRO A 5 -1.94 6.18 -2.17
C PRO A 5 -2.47 5.95 -3.60
N LEU A 6 -3.66 6.46 -3.88
CA LEU A 6 -4.22 6.48 -5.22
C LEU A 6 -3.67 7.69 -5.96
N HIS A 7 -2.93 7.44 -7.04
CA HIS A 7 -2.34 8.44 -7.93
C HIS A 7 -3.41 9.26 -8.71
N ARG A 8 -4.69 8.83 -8.69
CA ARG A 8 -5.83 9.55 -9.27
C ARG A 8 -7.08 9.41 -8.40
N PRO A 9 -8.00 10.40 -8.41
CA PRO A 9 -9.31 10.25 -7.78
C PRO A 9 -10.07 9.07 -8.39
N LEU A 10 -10.80 8.34 -7.55
CA LEU A 10 -11.66 7.24 -7.98
C LEU A 10 -12.86 7.81 -8.76
N THR A 11 -12.79 7.68 -10.08
CA THR A 11 -13.89 7.98 -11.00
C THR A 11 -14.34 6.68 -11.65
N ARG A 12 -15.51 6.63 -12.28
CA ARG A 12 -15.93 5.44 -13.04
C ARG A 12 -14.94 5.04 -14.14
N ALA A 13 -14.16 5.98 -14.67
CA ALA A 13 -13.16 5.69 -15.71
C ALA A 13 -11.83 5.17 -15.15
N THR A 14 -11.53 5.47 -13.88
CA THR A 14 -10.27 5.11 -13.20
C THR A 14 -10.47 4.01 -12.15
N PHE A 15 -11.70 3.58 -11.91
CA PHE A 15 -12.00 2.56 -10.93
C PHE A 15 -11.48 1.19 -11.40
N PRO A 16 -10.76 0.46 -10.53
CA PRO A 16 -10.15 -0.84 -10.82
C PRO A 16 -11.18 -1.97 -10.72
N PHE A 17 -12.11 -2.01 -11.69
CA PHE A 17 -13.25 -2.92 -11.64
C PHE A 17 -12.85 -4.39 -11.53
N VAL A 18 -11.84 -4.83 -12.27
CA VAL A 18 -11.44 -6.24 -12.27
C VAL A 18 -10.69 -6.59 -11.00
N THR A 19 -9.82 -5.71 -10.49
CA THR A 19 -9.18 -5.90 -9.19
C THR A 19 -10.24 -6.01 -8.09
N ALA A 20 -11.21 -5.11 -8.06
CA ALA A 20 -12.31 -5.14 -7.09
C ALA A 20 -13.17 -6.41 -7.23
N LEU A 21 -13.44 -6.85 -8.46
CA LEU A 21 -14.18 -8.08 -8.73
C LEU A 21 -13.43 -9.32 -8.25
N LEU A 22 -12.11 -9.39 -8.50
CA LEU A 22 -11.27 -10.50 -8.04
C LEU A 22 -11.19 -10.53 -6.51
N VAL A 23 -11.04 -9.38 -5.87
CA VAL A 23 -11.10 -9.27 -4.39
C VAL A 23 -12.45 -9.79 -3.89
N LEU A 24 -13.55 -9.33 -4.49
CA LEU A 24 -14.89 -9.76 -4.11
C LEU A 24 -15.09 -11.27 -4.33
N ALA A 25 -14.60 -11.83 -5.44
CA ALA A 25 -14.70 -13.26 -5.73
C ALA A 25 -13.99 -14.09 -4.65
N ASN A 26 -12.77 -13.71 -4.27
CA ASN A 26 -12.03 -14.37 -3.19
C ASN A 26 -12.77 -14.29 -1.84
N LEU A 27 -13.33 -13.11 -1.51
CA LEU A 27 -14.13 -12.93 -0.30
C LEU A 27 -15.41 -13.80 -0.32
N LEU A 28 -16.12 -13.85 -1.45
CA LEU A 28 -17.34 -14.65 -1.60
C LEU A 28 -17.07 -16.14 -1.49
N VAL A 29 -15.97 -16.64 -2.07
CA VAL A 29 -15.56 -18.04 -1.94
C VAL A 29 -15.19 -18.38 -0.50
N PHE A 30 -14.39 -17.53 0.15
CA PHE A 30 -13.92 -17.78 1.51
C PHE A 30 -15.05 -17.72 2.55
N PHE A 31 -15.84 -16.65 2.55
CA PHE A 31 -16.92 -16.47 3.53
C PHE A 31 -18.22 -17.19 3.18
N GLY A 32 -18.35 -17.65 1.93
CA GLY A 32 -19.50 -18.41 1.43
C GLY A 32 -19.27 -19.91 1.60
N PRO A 33 -18.88 -20.65 0.54
CA PRO A 33 -18.75 -22.09 0.59
C PRO A 33 -17.65 -22.59 1.53
N GLN A 34 -16.45 -21.98 1.56
CA GLN A 34 -15.36 -22.46 2.43
C GLN A 34 -15.65 -22.30 3.93
N ARG A 35 -16.57 -21.40 4.31
CA ARG A 35 -16.99 -21.22 5.71
C ARG A 35 -17.48 -22.51 6.37
N ARG A 36 -18.01 -23.46 5.59
CA ARG A 36 -18.53 -24.73 6.11
C ARG A 36 -17.52 -25.87 6.06
N ASP A 37 -16.31 -25.64 5.53
CA ASP A 37 -15.34 -26.71 5.30
C ASP A 37 -14.86 -27.35 6.59
N GLU A 38 -14.63 -26.58 7.65
CA GLU A 38 -14.20 -27.11 8.96
C GLU A 38 -15.25 -28.07 9.53
N ALA A 39 -16.51 -27.64 9.60
CA ALA A 39 -17.61 -28.48 10.08
C ALA A 39 -17.88 -29.69 9.17
N ALA A 40 -17.74 -29.52 7.84
CA ALA A 40 -17.88 -30.61 6.88
C ALA A 40 -16.74 -31.63 7.03
N MET A 41 -15.51 -31.17 7.22
CA MET A 41 -14.33 -32.02 7.44
C MET A 41 -14.47 -32.79 8.74
N GLU A 42 -14.86 -32.14 9.85
CA GLU A 42 -15.11 -32.84 11.11
C GLU A 42 -16.17 -33.93 10.97
N ALA A 43 -17.27 -33.64 10.27
CA ALA A 43 -18.33 -34.60 10.02
C ALA A 43 -17.84 -35.78 9.15
N ALA A 44 -16.99 -35.49 8.16
CA ALA A 44 -16.34 -36.51 7.36
C ALA A 44 -15.40 -37.36 8.21
N THR A 45 -14.47 -36.78 8.97
CA THR A 45 -13.54 -37.52 9.83
C THR A 45 -14.27 -38.38 10.86
N ARG A 46 -15.32 -37.86 11.53
CA ARG A 46 -16.14 -38.66 12.46
C ARG A 46 -16.76 -39.86 11.75
N ARG A 47 -17.40 -39.64 10.60
CA ARG A 47 -18.03 -40.73 9.83
C ARG A 47 -17.01 -41.75 9.32
N TYR A 48 -15.85 -41.27 8.90
CA TYR A 48 -14.73 -42.07 8.41
C TYR A 48 -14.26 -43.07 9.47
N VAL A 49 -14.10 -42.61 10.72
CA VAL A 49 -13.74 -43.46 11.87
C VAL A 49 -14.89 -44.38 12.27
N GLU A 50 -16.10 -43.85 12.49
CA GLU A 50 -17.26 -44.63 12.96
C GLU A 50 -17.70 -45.74 11.99
N SER A 51 -17.50 -45.54 10.68
CA SER A 51 -17.86 -46.53 9.66
C SER A 51 -16.92 -47.75 9.63
N GLY A 52 -15.77 -47.68 10.31
CA GLY A 52 -14.70 -48.67 10.21
C GLY A 52 -13.85 -48.54 8.94
N LEU A 53 -14.14 -47.57 8.05
CA LEU A 53 -13.37 -47.31 6.84
C LEU A 53 -11.93 -46.87 7.18
N ALA A 54 -11.78 -46.05 8.21
CA ALA A 54 -10.47 -45.62 8.69
C ALA A 54 -9.53 -46.78 9.01
N ALA A 55 -10.03 -47.84 9.67
CA ALA A 55 -9.20 -48.99 10.03
C ALA A 55 -8.65 -49.71 8.79
N ILE A 56 -9.44 -49.78 7.71
CA ILE A 56 -9.05 -50.42 6.45
C ILE A 56 -8.03 -49.55 5.71
N GLU A 57 -8.31 -48.27 5.54
CA GLU A 57 -7.48 -47.37 4.73
C GLU A 57 -6.18 -46.96 5.44
N THR A 58 -6.16 -46.88 6.78
CA THR A 58 -4.93 -46.61 7.55
C THR A 58 -3.91 -47.74 7.34
N GLN A 59 -4.35 -49.01 7.42
CA GLN A 59 -3.49 -50.16 7.13
C GLN A 59 -3.06 -50.21 5.65
N ALA A 60 -3.96 -49.83 4.75
CA ALA A 60 -3.64 -49.74 3.33
C ALA A 60 -2.58 -48.66 3.07
N TYR A 61 -2.65 -47.52 3.76
CA TYR A 61 -1.69 -46.44 3.63
C TYR A 61 -0.29 -46.85 4.13
N GLU A 62 -0.20 -47.59 5.24
CA GLU A 62 1.08 -48.17 5.69
C GLU A 62 1.73 -49.04 4.62
N ARG A 63 0.94 -49.93 3.99
CA ARG A 63 1.42 -50.77 2.88
C ARG A 63 1.80 -49.95 1.65
N HIS A 64 1.09 -48.86 1.39
CA HIS A 64 1.41 -47.93 0.31
C HIS A 64 2.78 -47.28 0.56
N LEU A 65 3.02 -46.80 1.79
CA LEU A 65 4.31 -46.23 2.20
C LEU A 65 5.46 -47.25 2.14
N GLU A 66 5.23 -48.50 2.51
CA GLU A 66 6.23 -49.58 2.43
C GLU A 66 6.61 -49.92 0.97
N ARG A 67 5.67 -49.79 0.03
CA ARG A 67 5.89 -50.01 -1.41
C ARG A 67 6.51 -48.79 -2.10
N GLY A 68 6.20 -47.60 -1.61
CA GLY A 68 6.72 -46.32 -2.09
C GLY A 68 8.21 -46.13 -1.75
N ARG A 69 8.97 -45.48 -2.65
CA ARG A 69 10.40 -45.17 -2.42
C ARG A 69 10.64 -43.91 -1.56
N VAL A 70 9.65 -43.48 -0.77
CA VAL A 70 9.72 -42.19 -0.04
C VAL A 70 9.99 -42.45 1.44
N ARG A 71 11.27 -42.67 1.79
CA ARG A 71 11.71 -42.94 3.18
C ARG A 71 11.24 -41.86 4.18
N ASP A 72 11.10 -40.63 3.73
CA ASP A 72 10.71 -39.50 4.58
C ASP A 72 9.22 -39.53 4.94
N ALA A 73 8.35 -39.97 4.03
CA ALA A 73 6.91 -40.10 4.29
C ALA A 73 6.63 -41.20 5.32
N GLN A 74 7.35 -42.33 5.23
CA GLN A 74 7.26 -43.41 6.20
C GLN A 74 7.72 -42.97 7.61
N ALA A 75 8.82 -42.21 7.69
CA ALA A 75 9.29 -41.67 8.97
C ALA A 75 8.28 -40.66 9.59
N ARG A 76 7.67 -39.79 8.77
CA ARG A 76 6.62 -38.86 9.23
C ARG A 76 5.39 -39.60 9.72
N TRP A 77 4.97 -40.65 9.02
CA TRP A 77 3.86 -41.50 9.42
C TRP A 77 4.09 -42.16 10.78
N GLN A 78 5.28 -42.75 10.99
CA GLN A 78 5.64 -43.39 12.25
C GLN A 78 5.77 -42.41 13.42
N ALA A 79 6.07 -41.14 13.14
CA ALA A 79 6.13 -40.09 14.16
C ALA A 79 4.74 -39.53 14.55
N LEU A 80 3.69 -39.77 13.75
CA LEU A 80 2.34 -39.31 14.05
C LEU A 80 1.74 -40.11 15.22
N PRO A 81 1.09 -39.45 16.20
CA PRO A 81 0.33 -40.16 17.22
C PRO A 81 -0.74 -41.06 16.59
N GLU A 82 -0.92 -42.27 17.12
CA GLU A 82 -1.88 -43.25 16.58
C GLU A 82 -3.30 -42.67 16.46
N ALA A 83 -3.71 -41.82 17.41
CA ALA A 83 -5.00 -41.13 17.38
C ALA A 83 -5.16 -40.13 16.20
N ALA A 84 -4.06 -39.65 15.61
CA ALA A 84 -4.05 -38.73 14.48
C ALA A 84 -3.96 -39.43 13.12
N GLN A 85 -3.51 -40.69 13.08
CA GLN A 85 -3.33 -41.46 11.85
C GLN A 85 -4.60 -41.59 11.00
N PRO A 86 -5.81 -41.83 11.56
CA PRO A 86 -7.03 -41.87 10.76
C PRO A 86 -7.30 -40.58 9.98
N GLY A 87 -7.07 -39.42 10.60
CA GLY A 87 -7.25 -38.12 9.94
C GLY A 87 -6.22 -37.90 8.83
N ALA A 88 -4.97 -38.28 9.08
CA ALA A 88 -3.91 -38.22 8.09
C ALA A 88 -4.17 -39.15 6.90
N ALA A 89 -4.54 -40.42 7.13
CA ALA A 89 -4.91 -41.36 6.07
C ALA A 89 -6.09 -40.87 5.23
N LEU A 90 -7.08 -40.20 5.85
CA LEU A 90 -8.18 -39.59 5.11
C LEU A 90 -7.68 -38.46 4.19
N ALA A 91 -6.81 -37.58 4.69
CA ALA A 91 -6.25 -36.50 3.90
C ALA A 91 -5.49 -37.07 2.68
N GLU A 92 -4.60 -38.03 2.93
CA GLU A 92 -3.82 -38.73 1.90
C GLU A 92 -4.74 -39.44 0.90
N ALA A 93 -5.79 -40.12 1.35
CA ALA A 93 -6.76 -40.77 0.45
C ALA A 93 -7.51 -39.79 -0.47
N GLU A 94 -7.54 -38.50 -0.14
CA GLU A 94 -8.22 -37.45 -0.91
C GLU A 94 -7.28 -36.56 -1.74
N THR A 95 -6.01 -36.48 -1.36
CA THR A 95 -4.99 -35.64 -2.02
C THR A 95 -4.00 -36.47 -2.84
N ASP A 96 -3.64 -37.66 -2.37
CA ASP A 96 -2.78 -38.60 -3.10
C ASP A 96 -3.59 -39.45 -4.07
N VAL A 97 -3.69 -39.01 -5.32
CA VAL A 97 -4.37 -39.80 -6.37
C VAL A 97 -3.65 -41.13 -6.66
N GLY A 98 -2.35 -41.27 -6.38
CA GLY A 98 -1.64 -42.55 -6.50
C GLY A 98 -2.16 -43.57 -5.49
N PHE A 99 -2.14 -43.21 -4.21
CA PHE A 99 -2.75 -43.99 -3.15
C PHE A 99 -4.24 -44.25 -3.42
N ARG A 100 -4.99 -43.22 -3.84
CA ARG A 100 -6.41 -43.35 -4.19
C ARG A 100 -6.65 -44.38 -5.31
N ALA A 101 -5.84 -44.35 -6.35
CA ALA A 101 -5.95 -45.29 -7.46
C ALA A 101 -5.63 -46.73 -7.04
N GLU A 102 -4.68 -46.91 -6.11
CA GLU A 102 -4.38 -48.23 -5.54
C GLU A 102 -5.52 -48.76 -4.65
N LEU A 103 -6.14 -47.89 -3.84
CA LEU A 103 -7.34 -48.21 -3.06
C LEU A 103 -8.49 -48.63 -3.97
N ASP A 104 -8.80 -47.84 -5.01
CA ASP A 104 -9.94 -48.10 -5.91
C ASP A 104 -9.76 -49.41 -6.72
N ARG A 105 -8.51 -49.73 -7.11
CA ARG A 105 -8.17 -51.01 -7.76
C ARG A 105 -8.14 -52.19 -6.78
N GLY A 106 -8.12 -51.95 -5.48
CA GLY A 106 -7.95 -52.96 -4.44
C GLY A 106 -6.55 -53.55 -4.36
N ALA A 107 -5.53 -52.85 -4.87
CA ALA A 107 -4.15 -53.34 -4.95
C ALA A 107 -3.45 -53.45 -3.58
N LEU A 108 -4.02 -52.82 -2.55
CA LEU A 108 -3.49 -52.76 -1.19
C LEU A 108 -4.14 -53.77 -0.25
N PHE A 109 -5.15 -54.51 -0.72
CA PHE A 109 -5.90 -55.49 0.08
C PHE A 109 -5.54 -56.91 -0.35
N ASP A 110 -5.32 -57.81 0.61
CA ASP A 110 -4.97 -59.21 0.32
C ASP A 110 -6.19 -60.09 0.01
N ASP A 111 -7.41 -59.58 0.31
CA ASP A 111 -8.66 -60.32 0.23
C ASP A 111 -9.72 -59.54 -0.59
N ALA A 112 -10.41 -60.26 -1.48
CA ALA A 112 -11.53 -59.75 -2.27
C ALA A 112 -12.71 -59.30 -1.38
N ALA A 113 -12.93 -59.95 -0.23
CA ALA A 113 -13.97 -59.55 0.71
C ALA A 113 -13.67 -58.18 1.34
N VAL A 114 -12.41 -57.93 1.73
CA VAL A 114 -11.96 -56.62 2.24
C VAL A 114 -12.12 -55.54 1.18
N THR A 115 -11.76 -55.85 -0.07
CA THR A 115 -11.93 -54.93 -1.21
C THR A 115 -13.40 -54.57 -1.43
N ALA A 116 -14.30 -55.56 -1.40
CA ALA A 116 -15.74 -55.32 -1.55
C ALA A 116 -16.29 -54.46 -0.40
N ARG A 117 -15.88 -54.74 0.83
CA ARG A 117 -16.27 -53.96 2.01
C ARG A 117 -15.75 -52.53 1.97
N HIS A 118 -14.49 -52.33 1.56
CA HIS A 118 -13.90 -51.01 1.35
C HIS A 118 -14.73 -50.18 0.37
N ARG A 119 -15.07 -50.73 -0.80
CA ARG A 119 -15.88 -50.03 -1.81
C ARG A 119 -17.26 -49.66 -1.29
N GLU A 120 -17.93 -50.56 -0.57
CA GLU A 120 -19.24 -50.30 0.05
C GLU A 120 -19.16 -49.13 1.05
N LEU A 121 -18.19 -49.19 1.96
CA LEU A 121 -17.97 -48.15 2.97
C LEU A 121 -17.58 -46.82 2.33
N ARG A 122 -16.74 -46.85 1.29
CA ARG A 122 -16.32 -45.63 0.59
C ARG A 122 -17.46 -44.98 -0.18
N ALA A 123 -18.32 -45.78 -0.82
CA ALA A 123 -19.54 -45.27 -1.47
C ALA A 123 -20.48 -44.61 -0.45
N ALA A 124 -20.63 -45.20 0.75
CA ALA A 124 -21.41 -44.60 1.84
C ALA A 124 -20.76 -43.36 2.46
N PHE A 125 -19.44 -43.24 2.38
CA PHE A 125 -18.65 -42.12 2.89
C PHE A 125 -18.58 -40.93 1.92
N ALA A 126 -18.59 -41.16 0.60
CA ALA A 126 -18.41 -40.12 -0.43
C ALA A 126 -19.28 -38.86 -0.24
N PRO A 127 -20.58 -38.95 0.13
CA PRO A 127 -21.41 -37.76 0.34
C PRO A 127 -20.98 -36.85 1.51
N TYR A 128 -20.12 -37.33 2.40
CA TYR A 128 -19.57 -36.55 3.51
C TYR A 128 -18.37 -35.73 3.05
N VAL A 129 -17.43 -36.34 2.34
CA VAL A 129 -16.25 -35.65 1.82
C VAL A 129 -16.62 -34.67 0.68
N ASP A 130 -17.64 -34.98 -0.13
CA ASP A 130 -18.18 -34.10 -1.18
C ASP A 130 -18.80 -32.79 -0.64
N ARG A 131 -19.02 -32.69 0.68
CA ARG A 131 -19.45 -31.44 1.32
C ARG A 131 -18.29 -30.50 1.62
N VAL A 132 -17.06 -31.00 1.63
CA VAL A 132 -15.85 -30.19 1.82
C VAL A 132 -15.56 -29.48 0.50
N PHE A 133 -15.86 -28.18 0.44
CA PHE A 133 -15.76 -27.39 -0.78
C PHE A 133 -14.32 -27.29 -1.27
N THR A 134 -13.36 -27.09 -0.37
CA THR A 134 -11.94 -26.99 -0.70
C THR A 134 -11.45 -28.25 -1.40
N LEU A 135 -11.68 -29.46 -0.87
CA LEU A 135 -11.20 -30.71 -1.49
C LEU A 135 -11.74 -30.92 -2.92
N ARG A 136 -12.95 -30.44 -3.19
CA ARG A 136 -13.57 -30.51 -4.53
C ARG A 136 -12.92 -29.60 -5.57
N HIS A 137 -12.22 -28.56 -5.16
CA HIS A 137 -11.68 -27.53 -6.04
C HIS A 137 -10.16 -27.35 -5.91
N LEU A 138 -9.54 -28.04 -4.94
CA LEU A 138 -8.10 -28.06 -4.71
C LEU A 138 -7.35 -28.57 -5.94
N LEU A 139 -6.20 -27.96 -6.22
CA LEU A 139 -5.24 -28.48 -7.21
C LEU A 139 -4.63 -29.78 -6.67
N ARG A 140 -4.63 -30.84 -7.47
CA ARG A 140 -4.03 -32.14 -7.15
C ARG A 140 -2.82 -32.37 -8.04
N SER A 141 -1.69 -32.75 -7.46
CA SER A 141 -0.40 -32.76 -8.16
C SER A 141 -0.20 -33.88 -9.20
N ASN A 142 -1.24 -34.62 -9.55
CA ASN A 142 -1.21 -35.78 -10.46
C ASN A 142 -2.45 -35.86 -11.37
N GLU A 143 -3.20 -34.76 -11.44
CA GLU A 143 -4.36 -34.60 -12.32
C GLU A 143 -4.24 -33.28 -13.09
N VAL A 144 -4.43 -33.33 -14.40
CA VAL A 144 -4.57 -32.13 -15.22
C VAL A 144 -6.04 -31.81 -15.38
N ASP A 145 -6.60 -31.06 -14.42
CA ASP A 145 -7.97 -30.54 -14.46
C ASP A 145 -7.95 -29.01 -14.59
N PRO A 146 -8.23 -28.45 -15.78
CA PRO A 146 -8.25 -27.00 -16.01
C PRO A 146 -9.19 -26.23 -15.06
N TRP A 147 -10.29 -26.85 -14.63
CA TRP A 147 -11.20 -26.23 -13.67
C TRP A 147 -10.54 -26.08 -12.31
N ARG A 148 -9.90 -27.13 -11.77
CA ARG A 148 -9.17 -27.07 -10.50
C ARG A 148 -7.97 -26.15 -10.55
N MET A 149 -7.26 -26.11 -11.68
CA MET A 149 -6.14 -25.16 -11.90
C MET A 149 -6.59 -23.69 -11.80
N LEU A 150 -7.85 -23.38 -12.15
CA LEU A 150 -8.42 -22.04 -11.99
C LEU A 150 -9.08 -21.85 -10.62
N ALA A 151 -9.90 -22.81 -10.18
CA ALA A 151 -10.70 -22.70 -8.98
C ALA A 151 -9.83 -22.66 -7.72
N SER A 152 -8.72 -23.40 -7.69
CA SER A 152 -7.77 -23.40 -6.57
C SER A 152 -7.16 -22.01 -6.30
N ALA A 153 -7.07 -21.15 -7.31
CA ALA A 153 -6.59 -19.77 -7.17
C ALA A 153 -7.56 -18.84 -6.41
N PHE A 154 -8.75 -19.33 -6.05
CA PHE A 154 -9.73 -18.59 -5.23
C PHE A 154 -9.94 -19.20 -3.83
N LEU A 155 -9.32 -20.34 -3.55
CA LEU A 155 -9.39 -21.01 -2.26
C LEU A 155 -8.31 -20.47 -1.32
N HIS A 156 -8.62 -20.39 -0.03
CA HIS A 156 -7.65 -19.99 1.00
C HIS A 156 -7.71 -20.95 2.19
N ALA A 157 -6.55 -21.24 2.78
CA ALA A 157 -6.44 -22.17 3.91
C ALA A 157 -7.03 -21.57 5.20
N ASP A 158 -6.83 -20.26 5.39
CA ASP A 158 -7.25 -19.52 6.56
C ASP A 158 -7.38 -18.02 6.25
N ALA A 159 -7.83 -17.26 7.25
CA ALA A 159 -8.06 -15.82 7.10
C ALA A 159 -6.78 -15.01 6.89
N ALA A 160 -5.65 -15.41 7.49
CA ALA A 160 -4.38 -14.73 7.32
C ALA A 160 -3.84 -14.93 5.90
N HIS A 161 -3.95 -16.14 5.36
CA HIS A 161 -3.63 -16.45 3.96
C HIS A 161 -4.49 -15.60 3.00
N LEU A 162 -5.79 -15.48 3.24
CA LEU A 162 -6.67 -14.61 2.46
C LEU A 162 -6.22 -13.15 2.52
N ILE A 163 -6.03 -12.59 3.71
CA ILE A 163 -5.66 -11.18 3.89
C ILE A 163 -4.33 -10.89 3.19
N GLY A 164 -3.33 -11.77 3.34
CA GLY A 164 -2.05 -11.64 2.65
C GLY A 164 -2.22 -11.54 1.13
N ASN A 165 -2.96 -12.48 0.53
CA ASN A 165 -3.21 -12.49 -0.90
C ASN A 165 -3.98 -11.24 -1.37
N LEU A 166 -4.99 -10.80 -0.62
CA LEU A 166 -5.78 -9.63 -0.98
C LEU A 166 -4.96 -8.33 -0.93
N VAL A 167 -4.03 -8.20 0.03
CA VAL A 167 -3.14 -7.01 0.11
C VAL A 167 -2.28 -6.90 -1.15
N PHE A 168 -1.63 -7.99 -1.56
CA PHE A 168 -0.81 -7.99 -2.79
C PHE A 168 -1.67 -7.87 -4.05
N LEU A 169 -2.83 -8.53 -4.11
CA LEU A 169 -3.77 -8.42 -5.22
C LEU A 169 -4.24 -6.98 -5.40
N VAL A 170 -4.58 -6.26 -4.32
CA VAL A 170 -4.96 -4.85 -4.40
C VAL A 170 -3.77 -4.00 -4.83
N ALA A 171 -2.61 -4.15 -4.18
CA ALA A 171 -1.43 -3.34 -4.48
C ALA A 171 -0.97 -3.48 -5.95
N LEU A 172 -0.85 -4.70 -6.44
CA LEU A 172 -0.42 -4.99 -7.81
C LEU A 172 -1.55 -4.80 -8.81
N GLY A 173 -2.76 -5.26 -8.48
CA GLY A 173 -3.94 -5.19 -9.35
C GLY A 173 -4.27 -3.76 -9.74
N LEU A 174 -4.20 -2.80 -8.82
CA LEU A 174 -4.41 -1.38 -9.13
C LEU A 174 -3.43 -0.83 -10.17
N LEU A 175 -2.15 -1.14 -10.02
CA LEU A 175 -1.10 -0.69 -10.94
C LEU A 175 -1.27 -1.36 -12.29
N VAL A 176 -1.38 -2.70 -12.28
CA VAL A 176 -1.44 -3.51 -13.50
C VAL A 176 -2.75 -3.28 -14.27
N GLU A 177 -3.89 -3.11 -13.60
CA GLU A 177 -5.16 -2.73 -14.26
C GLU A 177 -5.11 -1.32 -14.82
N GLY A 178 -4.44 -0.40 -14.14
CA GLY A 178 -4.19 0.94 -14.68
C GLY A 178 -3.39 0.89 -15.98
N ALA A 179 -2.31 0.10 -16.00
CA ALA A 179 -1.41 -0.05 -17.15
C ALA A 179 -1.98 -0.91 -18.29
N LEU A 180 -2.71 -1.98 -17.99
CA LEU A 180 -3.22 -2.93 -18.99
C LEU A 180 -4.72 -2.78 -19.26
N GLY A 181 -5.47 -2.15 -18.39
CA GLY A 181 -6.93 -2.09 -18.45
C GLY A 181 -7.62 -3.37 -17.96
N PRO A 182 -8.94 -3.29 -17.71
CA PRO A 182 -9.70 -4.36 -17.07
C PRO A 182 -9.64 -5.73 -17.78
N PRO A 183 -9.95 -5.86 -19.08
CA PRO A 183 -10.02 -7.19 -19.70
C PRO A 183 -8.67 -7.90 -19.76
N ARG A 184 -7.57 -7.14 -19.86
CA ARG A 184 -6.22 -7.68 -19.91
C ARG A 184 -5.71 -8.07 -18.53
N LEU A 185 -6.09 -7.31 -17.48
CA LEU A 185 -5.86 -7.75 -16.10
C LEU A 185 -6.55 -9.09 -15.83
N LEU A 186 -7.82 -9.23 -16.24
CA LEU A 186 -8.56 -10.48 -16.03
C LEU A 186 -7.89 -11.66 -16.76
N ALA A 187 -7.55 -11.47 -18.03
CA ALA A 187 -6.84 -12.48 -18.81
C ALA A 187 -5.49 -12.85 -18.18
N LEU A 188 -4.71 -11.85 -17.75
CA LEU A 188 -3.43 -12.05 -17.08
C LEU A 188 -3.59 -12.84 -15.78
N TYR A 189 -4.58 -12.52 -14.95
CA TYR A 189 -4.83 -13.23 -13.70
C TYR A 189 -5.18 -14.70 -13.93
N LEU A 190 -6.10 -14.98 -14.88
CA LEU A 190 -6.54 -16.35 -15.18
C LEU A 190 -5.44 -17.18 -15.86
N LEU A 191 -4.72 -16.61 -16.83
CA LEU A 191 -3.57 -17.28 -17.43
C LEU A 191 -2.44 -17.48 -16.43
N GLY A 192 -2.24 -16.53 -15.51
CA GLY A 192 -1.32 -16.63 -14.39
C GLY A 192 -1.66 -17.80 -13.45
N ALA A 193 -2.94 -17.95 -13.09
CA ALA A 193 -3.41 -19.08 -12.29
C ALA A 193 -3.17 -20.43 -12.99
N LEU A 194 -3.44 -20.51 -14.29
CA LEU A 194 -3.17 -21.70 -15.09
C LEU A 194 -1.67 -22.01 -15.17
N GLY A 195 -0.83 -20.99 -15.43
CA GLY A 195 0.62 -21.15 -15.54
C GLY A 195 1.29 -21.50 -14.21
N ALA A 196 0.85 -20.89 -13.11
CA ALA A 196 1.27 -21.26 -11.76
C ALA A 196 0.90 -22.71 -11.44
N SER A 197 -0.34 -23.11 -11.71
CA SER A 197 -0.79 -24.48 -11.52
C SER A 197 -0.02 -25.46 -12.40
N ALA A 198 0.22 -25.13 -13.67
CA ALA A 198 0.98 -25.98 -14.60
C ALA A 198 2.43 -26.18 -14.15
N ALA A 199 3.09 -25.13 -13.64
CA ALA A 199 4.43 -25.24 -13.09
C ALA A 199 4.45 -26.12 -11.82
N SER A 200 3.44 -25.96 -10.96
CA SER A 200 3.33 -26.79 -9.76
C SER A 200 3.07 -28.26 -10.09
N LEU A 201 2.17 -28.54 -11.03
CA LEU A 201 1.95 -29.88 -11.57
C LEU A 201 3.22 -30.47 -12.17
N ALA A 202 3.99 -29.67 -12.93
CA ALA A 202 5.23 -30.14 -13.55
C ALA A 202 6.32 -30.46 -12.51
N TRP A 203 6.40 -29.68 -11.42
CA TRP A 203 7.40 -29.88 -10.37
C TRP A 203 7.04 -31.00 -9.40
N ARG A 204 5.76 -31.06 -9.00
CA ARG A 204 5.26 -31.94 -7.94
C ARG A 204 4.53 -33.16 -8.48
N TRP A 205 4.74 -33.52 -9.74
CA TRP A 205 3.97 -34.59 -10.38
C TRP A 205 4.03 -35.89 -9.57
N GLY A 206 2.89 -36.33 -9.05
CA GLY A 206 2.79 -37.55 -8.24
C GLY A 206 3.10 -37.39 -6.75
N ASP A 207 3.37 -36.19 -6.25
CA ASP A 207 3.48 -35.89 -4.82
C ASP A 207 2.07 -35.87 -4.17
N PRO A 208 1.84 -36.50 -3.00
CA PRO A 208 0.56 -36.50 -2.26
C PRO A 208 -0.01 -35.11 -1.85
N SER A 209 0.67 -34.04 -2.23
CA SER A 209 0.28 -32.66 -1.93
C SER A 209 -0.82 -32.08 -2.84
N GLY A 210 -1.53 -31.09 -2.31
CA GLY A 210 -2.42 -30.23 -3.08
C GLY A 210 -2.08 -28.75 -2.92
N GLY A 211 -2.48 -27.94 -3.90
CA GLY A 211 -2.22 -26.50 -3.95
C GLY A 211 -3.49 -25.66 -3.91
N LEU A 212 -3.47 -24.57 -3.15
CA LEU A 212 -4.51 -23.54 -3.14
C LEU A 212 -3.92 -22.17 -2.88
N GLY A 213 -4.63 -21.13 -3.31
CA GLY A 213 -4.29 -19.74 -3.03
C GLY A 213 -4.19 -18.89 -4.28
N ALA A 214 -4.59 -17.62 -4.15
CA ALA A 214 -4.44 -16.63 -5.21
C ALA A 214 -2.98 -16.24 -5.48
N SER A 215 -2.04 -16.66 -4.62
CA SER A 215 -0.64 -16.22 -4.66
C SER A 215 0.06 -16.49 -5.99
N GLY A 216 -0.19 -17.62 -6.65
CA GLY A 216 0.37 -17.90 -7.98
C GLY A 216 -0.12 -16.93 -9.07
N ALA A 217 -1.42 -16.58 -9.05
CA ALA A 217 -1.98 -15.60 -9.97
C ALA A 217 -1.48 -14.17 -9.65
N VAL A 218 -1.32 -13.85 -8.37
CA VAL A 218 -0.73 -12.58 -7.90
C VAL A 218 0.76 -12.49 -8.30
N ALA A 219 1.50 -13.58 -8.22
CA ALA A 219 2.88 -13.69 -8.68
C ALA A 219 2.97 -13.40 -10.20
N ALA A 220 1.97 -13.82 -10.98
CA ALA A 220 1.86 -13.42 -12.39
C ALA A 220 1.61 -11.92 -12.58
N LEU A 221 0.82 -11.27 -11.72
CA LEU A 221 0.68 -9.81 -11.76
C LEU A 221 2.03 -9.11 -11.52
N MET A 222 2.86 -9.61 -10.59
CA MET A 222 4.21 -9.08 -10.39
C MET A 222 5.10 -9.32 -11.60
N GLY A 223 5.07 -10.51 -12.18
CA GLY A 223 5.86 -10.83 -13.38
C GLY A 223 5.54 -9.86 -14.54
N ALA A 224 4.25 -9.63 -14.78
CA ALA A 224 3.79 -8.66 -15.76
C ALA A 224 4.21 -7.24 -15.39
N PHE A 225 4.05 -6.83 -14.12
CA PHE A 225 4.48 -5.52 -13.63
C PHE A 225 5.96 -5.25 -13.94
N CYS A 226 6.85 -6.21 -13.64
CA CYS A 226 8.28 -6.08 -13.87
C CYS A 226 8.61 -5.83 -15.35
N VAL A 227 7.94 -6.56 -16.26
CA VAL A 227 8.17 -6.43 -17.70
C VAL A 227 7.54 -5.17 -18.29
N VAL A 228 6.30 -4.86 -17.89
CA VAL A 228 5.53 -3.72 -18.40
C VAL A 228 6.18 -2.40 -17.98
N TRP A 229 6.64 -2.28 -16.74
CA TRP A 229 7.43 -1.11 -16.31
C TRP A 229 8.86 -1.16 -16.86
N GLY A 230 9.44 -2.35 -16.99
CA GLY A 230 10.73 -2.58 -17.64
C GLY A 230 11.88 -1.86 -16.92
N ARG A 231 12.64 -1.05 -17.67
CA ARG A 231 13.79 -0.31 -17.11
C ARG A 231 13.42 0.94 -16.31
N ARG A 232 12.13 1.27 -16.18
CA ARG A 232 11.69 2.48 -15.48
C ARG A 232 11.94 2.32 -13.96
N PRO A 233 12.53 3.33 -13.31
CA PRO A 233 12.77 3.28 -11.88
C PRO A 233 11.45 3.35 -11.12
N VAL A 234 11.23 2.40 -10.21
CA VAL A 234 10.10 2.40 -9.27
C VAL A 234 10.67 2.48 -7.85
N ARG A 235 9.95 3.16 -6.95
CA ARG A 235 10.31 3.19 -5.52
C ARG A 235 9.97 1.86 -4.87
N PHE A 236 10.98 1.22 -4.31
CA PHE A 236 10.84 0.05 -3.46
C PHE A 236 11.04 0.48 -2.03
N PHE A 237 10.02 0.28 -1.21
CA PHE A 237 10.17 0.35 0.23
C PHE A 237 11.07 -0.81 0.66
N TYR A 238 12.09 -0.51 1.45
CA TYR A 238 12.88 -1.53 2.13
C TYR A 238 12.90 -1.27 3.62
N TRP A 239 12.92 -2.35 4.37
CA TRP A 239 13.02 -2.34 5.82
C TRP A 239 14.22 -3.22 6.21
N LEU A 240 15.29 -2.56 6.63
CA LEU A 240 16.51 -3.23 7.12
C LEU A 240 16.72 -2.86 8.58
N LEU A 241 16.37 -3.78 9.49
CA LEU A 241 16.46 -3.62 10.95
C LEU A 241 15.65 -2.41 11.46
N VAL A 242 16.31 -1.27 11.69
CA VAL A 242 15.69 -0.01 12.18
C VAL A 242 15.66 1.09 11.11
N VAL A 243 16.17 0.80 9.90
CA VAL A 243 16.18 1.73 8.76
C VAL A 243 14.98 1.44 7.87
N PHE A 244 14.16 2.48 7.67
CA PHE A 244 13.01 2.49 6.77
C PHE A 244 13.28 3.54 5.71
N ASP A 245 13.45 3.12 4.47
CA ASP A 245 13.76 4.05 3.38
C ASP A 245 13.30 3.47 2.03
N TYR A 246 13.45 4.24 0.97
CA TYR A 246 13.03 3.88 -0.37
C TYR A 246 14.23 3.85 -1.31
N VAL A 247 14.38 2.77 -2.07
CA VAL A 247 15.34 2.69 -3.16
C VAL A 247 14.61 2.79 -4.49
N ARG A 248 15.12 3.61 -5.41
CA ARG A 248 14.65 3.65 -6.80
C ARG A 248 15.48 2.68 -7.62
N ALA A 249 14.86 1.62 -8.11
CA ALA A 249 15.51 0.70 -9.04
C ALA A 249 14.59 0.35 -10.21
N PRO A 250 15.15 -0.05 -11.37
CA PRO A 250 14.35 -0.53 -12.48
C PRO A 250 13.46 -1.72 -12.08
N ALA A 251 12.16 -1.66 -12.40
CA ALA A 251 11.20 -2.71 -12.07
C ALA A 251 11.61 -4.09 -12.58
N ILE A 252 12.29 -4.16 -13.73
CA ILE A 252 12.75 -5.42 -14.31
C ILE A 252 13.74 -6.18 -13.40
N TRP A 253 14.45 -5.52 -12.48
CA TRP A 253 15.36 -6.20 -11.55
C TRP A 253 14.64 -7.00 -10.47
N LEU A 254 13.39 -6.67 -10.17
CA LEU A 254 12.59 -7.47 -9.25
C LEU A 254 12.36 -8.87 -9.79
N LEU A 255 12.22 -9.03 -11.11
CA LEU A 255 11.92 -10.32 -11.72
C LEU A 255 12.99 -11.40 -11.42
N PRO A 256 14.28 -11.21 -11.76
CA PRO A 256 15.31 -12.20 -11.43
C PRO A 256 15.56 -12.30 -9.92
N ALA A 257 15.42 -11.22 -9.15
CA ALA A 257 15.61 -11.25 -7.70
C ALA A 257 14.53 -12.12 -7.02
N TRP A 258 13.27 -11.92 -7.36
CA TRP A 258 12.16 -12.65 -6.77
C TRP A 258 12.07 -14.07 -7.31
N LEU A 259 12.24 -14.28 -8.62
CA LEU A 259 12.30 -15.62 -9.18
C LEU A 259 13.47 -16.43 -8.58
N GLY A 260 14.64 -15.82 -8.42
CA GLY A 260 15.78 -16.45 -7.75
C GLY A 260 15.48 -16.80 -6.30
N TRP A 261 14.78 -15.92 -5.58
CA TRP A 261 14.32 -16.17 -4.21
C TRP A 261 13.34 -17.35 -4.13
N GLU A 262 12.33 -17.40 -5.00
CA GLU A 262 11.36 -18.52 -5.04
C GLU A 262 12.07 -19.85 -5.34
N VAL A 263 12.96 -19.89 -6.34
CA VAL A 263 13.72 -21.10 -6.69
C VAL A 263 14.66 -21.53 -5.56
N LEU A 264 15.32 -20.58 -4.90
CA LEU A 264 16.19 -20.87 -3.76
C LEU A 264 15.40 -21.50 -2.61
N ASN A 265 14.23 -20.93 -2.27
CA ASN A 265 13.39 -21.47 -1.20
C ASN A 265 12.75 -22.80 -1.58
N LEU A 266 12.41 -23.02 -2.85
CA LEU A 266 11.97 -24.32 -3.34
C LEU A 266 13.03 -25.42 -3.09
N MET A 267 14.32 -25.07 -3.22
CA MET A 267 15.42 -26.00 -2.97
C MET A 267 15.78 -26.14 -1.49
N MET A 268 15.69 -25.06 -0.71
CA MET A 268 16.13 -25.04 0.70
C MET A 268 15.03 -25.40 1.70
N GLN A 269 13.77 -25.22 1.34
CA GLN A 269 12.61 -25.37 2.22
C GLN A 269 11.46 -26.13 1.55
N PRO A 270 11.68 -27.39 1.10
CA PRO A 270 10.66 -28.17 0.39
C PRO A 270 9.40 -28.43 1.22
N ASP A 271 9.50 -28.39 2.55
CA ASP A 271 8.41 -28.68 3.49
C ASP A 271 7.73 -27.43 4.10
N ALA A 272 8.00 -26.22 3.58
CA ALA A 272 7.49 -24.98 4.16
C ALA A 272 5.97 -24.78 4.07
N GLY A 273 5.24 -25.66 3.37
CA GLY A 273 3.81 -25.47 3.09
C GLY A 273 3.52 -24.28 2.16
N ILE A 274 4.55 -23.77 1.46
CA ILE A 274 4.47 -22.66 0.52
C ILE A 274 4.75 -23.19 -0.89
N ALA A 275 3.88 -22.86 -1.84
CA ALA A 275 4.00 -23.30 -3.23
C ALA A 275 4.98 -22.41 -4.03
N PHE A 276 6.27 -22.44 -3.67
CA PHE A 276 7.33 -21.67 -4.34
C PHE A 276 7.42 -22.00 -5.85
N ASP A 277 7.15 -23.23 -6.22
CA ASP A 277 6.99 -23.72 -7.59
C ASP A 277 5.85 -23.01 -8.34
N ALA A 278 4.68 -22.88 -7.71
CA ALA A 278 3.55 -22.17 -8.27
C ALA A 278 3.83 -20.67 -8.41
N HIS A 279 4.52 -20.05 -7.44
CA HIS A 279 4.92 -18.64 -7.52
C HIS A 279 5.91 -18.39 -8.66
N ALA A 280 6.93 -19.24 -8.80
CA ALA A 280 7.89 -19.17 -9.89
C ALA A 280 7.20 -19.31 -11.25
N GLY A 281 6.31 -20.30 -11.39
CA GLY A 281 5.49 -20.48 -12.59
C GLY A 281 4.60 -19.28 -12.90
N GLY A 282 3.95 -18.73 -11.88
CA GLY A 282 3.15 -17.51 -11.97
C GLY A 282 3.98 -16.34 -12.47
N LEU A 283 5.13 -16.06 -11.85
CA LEU A 283 6.06 -14.99 -12.24
C LEU A 283 6.48 -15.10 -13.70
N VAL A 284 6.92 -16.27 -14.13
CA VAL A 284 7.34 -16.52 -15.52
C VAL A 284 6.16 -16.32 -16.48
N THR A 285 5.01 -16.92 -16.18
CA THR A 285 3.79 -16.78 -17.02
C THR A 285 3.37 -15.33 -17.15
N GLY A 286 3.33 -14.61 -16.03
CA GLY A 286 2.99 -13.20 -16.00
C GLY A 286 3.97 -12.33 -16.77
N ALA A 287 5.27 -12.60 -16.66
CA ALA A 287 6.30 -11.91 -17.43
C ALA A 287 6.12 -12.13 -18.94
N LEU A 288 5.82 -13.36 -19.37
CA LEU A 288 5.58 -13.69 -20.78
C LEU A 288 4.29 -13.04 -21.32
N VAL A 289 3.19 -13.10 -20.57
CA VAL A 289 1.92 -12.46 -20.95
C VAL A 289 2.05 -10.94 -20.97
N GLY A 290 2.71 -10.37 -19.97
CA GLY A 290 3.02 -8.94 -19.90
C GLY A 290 3.91 -8.49 -21.07
N LEU A 291 4.92 -9.29 -21.43
CA LEU A 291 5.75 -9.05 -22.61
C LEU A 291 4.92 -9.07 -23.88
N ALA A 292 4.02 -10.04 -24.04
CA ALA A 292 3.14 -10.12 -25.19
C ALA A 292 2.27 -8.87 -25.32
N PHE A 293 1.65 -8.39 -24.23
CA PHE A 293 0.87 -7.15 -24.23
C PHE A 293 1.72 -5.90 -24.52
N ALA A 294 2.95 -5.85 -24.00
CA ALA A 294 3.87 -4.75 -24.29
C ALA A 294 4.29 -4.74 -25.77
N ALA A 295 4.65 -5.90 -26.32
CA ALA A 295 5.09 -6.07 -27.70
C ALA A 295 3.99 -5.76 -28.72
N THR A 296 2.72 -6.00 -28.37
CA THR A 296 1.56 -5.70 -29.23
C THR A 296 1.00 -4.28 -29.04
N GLY A 297 1.65 -3.42 -28.24
CA GLY A 297 1.20 -2.05 -28.00
C GLY A 297 -0.09 -1.95 -27.18
N GLN A 298 -0.43 -3.00 -26.42
CA GLN A 298 -1.66 -3.07 -25.61
C GLN A 298 -1.50 -2.49 -24.20
N VAL A 299 -0.39 -1.81 -23.94
CA VAL A 299 -0.06 -1.15 -22.68
C VAL A 299 -0.44 0.34 -22.75
N ARG A 300 -1.03 0.86 -21.68
CA ARG A 300 -1.38 2.28 -21.52
C ARG A 300 -0.16 3.06 -21.04
N SER A 301 0.74 3.40 -21.96
CA SER A 301 1.99 4.13 -21.64
C SER A 301 1.74 5.44 -20.87
N ALA A 302 0.68 6.17 -21.20
CA ALA A 302 0.30 7.40 -20.48
C ALA A 302 0.04 7.15 -18.98
N PHE A 303 -0.54 6.00 -18.61
CA PHE A 303 -0.72 5.65 -17.19
C PHE A 303 0.62 5.36 -16.52
N ILE A 304 1.53 4.67 -17.20
CA ILE A 304 2.85 4.31 -16.66
C ILE A 304 3.72 5.56 -16.52
N GLU A 305 3.67 6.45 -17.50
CA GLU A 305 4.35 7.75 -17.49
C GLU A 305 3.77 8.65 -16.41
N ASP A 306 2.45 8.70 -16.24
CA ASP A 306 1.79 9.42 -15.14
C ASP A 306 2.06 8.81 -13.77
N ALA A 307 2.19 7.49 -13.66
CA ALA A 307 2.59 6.85 -12.42
C ALA A 307 4.07 7.10 -12.11
N ALA A 308 4.92 7.22 -13.13
CA ALA A 308 6.32 7.60 -12.99
C ALA A 308 6.49 9.12 -12.73
N SER A 309 5.60 9.96 -13.27
CA SER A 309 5.64 11.42 -13.18
C SER A 309 4.85 11.99 -12.00
N GLY A 310 3.78 11.33 -11.57
CA GLY A 310 3.06 11.54 -10.32
C GLY A 310 3.91 11.22 -9.08
N ASP A 311 5.12 10.72 -9.32
CA ASP A 311 6.20 10.52 -8.36
C ASP A 311 7.48 11.32 -8.67
N ILE A 312 7.38 12.26 -9.61
CA ILE A 312 8.11 13.53 -9.49
C ILE A 312 7.35 14.35 -8.44
N ALA A 313 7.18 13.79 -7.24
CA ALA A 313 7.34 14.62 -6.06
C ALA A 313 8.73 15.20 -6.26
N ASP A 314 8.75 16.50 -6.53
CA ASP A 314 9.96 17.25 -6.73
C ASP A 314 10.86 17.09 -5.50
N ASP A 315 11.72 16.08 -5.54
CA ASP A 315 12.60 15.70 -4.43
C ASP A 315 13.67 16.76 -4.19
N ARG A 316 13.73 17.80 -5.03
CA ARG A 316 14.52 19.00 -4.77
C ARG A 316 14.16 19.58 -3.40
N TRP A 317 12.91 19.49 -2.92
CA TRP A 317 12.55 19.97 -1.58
C TRP A 317 13.16 19.11 -0.47
N THR A 318 13.03 17.78 -0.53
CA THR A 318 13.64 16.87 0.45
C THR A 318 15.16 16.99 0.44
N ARG A 319 15.77 17.06 -0.75
CA ARG A 319 17.21 17.25 -0.94
C ARG A 319 17.66 18.59 -0.38
N ALA A 320 16.92 19.67 -0.63
CA ALA A 320 17.19 20.97 -0.05
C ALA A 320 17.16 20.90 1.49
N GLN A 321 16.14 20.26 2.09
CA GLN A 321 16.10 20.07 3.55
C GLN A 321 17.29 19.27 4.09
N ALA A 322 17.69 18.18 3.41
CA ALA A 322 18.84 17.38 3.81
C ALA A 322 20.16 18.17 3.71
N LEU A 323 20.30 19.03 2.69
CA LEU A 323 21.44 19.92 2.53
C LEU A 323 21.48 21.00 3.62
N LEU A 324 20.32 21.56 3.99
CA LEU A 324 20.19 22.48 5.12
C LEU A 324 20.60 21.82 6.44
N GLY A 325 20.13 20.60 6.71
CA GLY A 325 20.50 19.86 7.92
C GLY A 325 22.00 19.53 8.02
N ARG A 326 22.69 19.47 6.88
CA ARG A 326 24.15 19.29 6.78
C ARG A 326 24.91 20.62 6.65
N MET A 327 24.24 21.75 6.78
CA MET A 327 24.80 23.10 6.61
C MET A 327 25.48 23.35 5.24
N ARG A 328 25.05 22.64 4.19
CA ARG A 328 25.50 22.86 2.80
C ARG A 328 24.64 23.93 2.14
N LEU A 329 24.78 25.16 2.61
CA LEU A 329 23.88 26.27 2.31
C LEU A 329 23.85 26.65 0.82
N ASP A 330 24.98 26.58 0.10
CA ASP A 330 25.04 26.97 -1.31
C ASP A 330 24.27 26.03 -2.24
N GLU A 331 24.39 24.72 -2.02
CA GLU A 331 23.64 23.71 -2.79
C GLU A 331 22.16 23.71 -2.44
N ALA A 332 21.83 23.93 -1.16
CA ALA A 332 20.45 24.10 -0.75
C ALA A 332 19.84 25.33 -1.45
N ASP A 333 20.59 26.44 -1.54
CA ASP A 333 20.11 27.67 -2.14
C ASP A 333 19.79 27.55 -3.63
N ALA A 334 20.63 26.85 -4.39
CA ALA A 334 20.42 26.61 -5.81
C ALA A 334 19.07 25.90 -6.05
N LEU A 335 18.83 24.80 -5.32
CA LEU A 335 17.58 24.03 -5.42
C LEU A 335 16.37 24.84 -4.97
N LEU A 336 16.48 25.56 -3.85
CA LEU A 336 15.38 26.37 -3.33
C LEU A 336 15.02 27.54 -4.26
N THR A 337 15.99 28.10 -4.97
CA THR A 337 15.77 29.20 -5.92
C THR A 337 15.01 28.71 -7.15
N GLU A 338 15.36 27.56 -7.72
CA GLU A 338 14.58 26.92 -8.79
C GLU A 338 13.14 26.62 -8.33
N LEU A 339 12.99 25.98 -7.16
CA LEU A 339 11.70 25.64 -6.59
C LEU A 339 10.81 26.86 -6.35
N ALA A 340 11.39 27.95 -5.84
CA ALA A 340 10.64 29.17 -5.56
C ALA A 340 10.19 29.90 -6.84
N ALA A 341 10.93 29.76 -7.94
CA ALA A 341 10.52 30.30 -9.24
C ALA A 341 9.29 29.55 -9.80
N GLU A 342 9.24 28.22 -9.59
CA GLU A 342 8.12 27.37 -10.04
C GLU A 342 6.91 27.44 -9.11
N GLN A 343 7.12 27.58 -7.79
CA GLN A 343 6.09 27.53 -6.75
C GLN A 343 6.10 28.82 -5.89
N PRO A 344 5.81 30.00 -6.47
CA PRO A 344 6.03 31.28 -5.82
C PRO A 344 5.18 31.53 -4.56
N GLN A 345 4.07 30.81 -4.41
CA GLN A 345 3.08 30.93 -3.32
C GLN A 345 3.35 29.98 -2.15
N ARG A 346 4.45 29.22 -2.16
CA ARG A 346 4.77 28.26 -1.10
C ARG A 346 5.59 28.93 0.01
N LEU A 347 4.96 29.14 1.17
CA LEU A 347 5.58 29.85 2.30
C LEU A 347 6.81 29.13 2.87
N ASP A 348 6.77 27.80 2.98
CA ASP A 348 7.87 26.97 3.47
C ASP A 348 9.16 27.13 2.64
N LEU A 349 9.04 27.23 1.31
CA LEU A 349 10.16 27.52 0.41
C LEU A 349 10.75 28.91 0.67
N ARG A 350 9.91 29.93 0.82
CA ARG A 350 10.37 31.32 1.08
C ARG A 350 11.08 31.41 2.44
N LEU A 351 10.50 30.80 3.47
CA LEU A 351 11.11 30.72 4.80
C LEU A 351 12.45 29.97 4.78
N ALA A 352 12.55 28.89 4.01
CA ALA A 352 13.81 28.17 3.84
C ALA A 352 14.88 29.03 3.15
N ARG A 353 14.53 29.77 2.09
CA ARG A 353 15.45 30.71 1.40
C ARG A 353 15.91 31.84 2.31
N TYR A 354 15.02 32.37 3.16
CA TYR A 354 15.37 33.36 4.17
C TYR A 354 16.37 32.79 5.19
N ARG A 355 16.10 31.61 5.74
CA ARG A 355 17.00 30.93 6.70
C ARG A 355 18.39 30.66 6.12
N VAL A 356 18.46 30.26 4.84
CA VAL A 356 19.75 30.11 4.14
C VAL A 356 20.53 31.41 4.11
N ALA A 357 19.87 32.51 3.78
CA ALA A 357 20.53 33.81 3.72
C ALA A 357 20.94 34.31 5.11
N SER A 358 20.07 34.18 6.12
CA SER A 358 20.35 34.60 7.51
C SER A 358 21.53 33.82 8.08
N ASN A 359 21.51 32.48 7.97
CA ASN A 359 22.61 31.64 8.47
C ASN A 359 23.91 31.76 7.65
N GLY A 360 23.80 32.12 6.37
CA GLY A 360 24.95 32.32 5.48
C GLY A 360 25.53 33.74 5.52
N ALA A 361 24.96 34.65 6.33
CA ALA A 361 25.31 36.07 6.37
C ALA A 361 25.36 36.73 4.97
N ARG A 362 24.40 36.38 4.12
CA ARG A 362 24.35 36.84 2.73
C ARG A 362 23.82 38.27 2.61
N ALA A 363 24.14 38.97 1.53
CA ALA A 363 23.70 40.35 1.32
C ALA A 363 22.17 40.47 1.14
N GLU A 364 21.52 39.41 0.65
CA GLU A 364 20.11 39.39 0.27
C GLU A 364 19.16 38.99 1.42
N VAL A 365 19.62 38.99 2.67
CA VAL A 365 18.81 38.61 3.85
C VAL A 365 17.51 39.42 3.94
N ALA A 366 17.61 40.74 3.75
CA ALA A 366 16.47 41.64 3.82
C ALA A 366 15.43 41.32 2.73
N GLU A 367 15.87 41.22 1.47
CA GLU A 367 14.99 40.95 0.32
C GLU A 367 14.28 39.60 0.44
N ARG A 368 15.00 38.55 0.87
CA ARG A 368 14.41 37.22 1.07
C ARG A 368 13.46 37.17 2.27
N GLY A 369 13.73 37.98 3.29
CA GLY A 369 12.83 38.18 4.41
C GLY A 369 11.52 38.84 3.96
N TRP A 370 11.60 39.91 3.17
CA TRP A 370 10.44 40.58 2.58
C TRP A 370 9.63 39.64 1.69
N ASP A 371 10.29 38.83 0.87
CA ASP A 371 9.69 37.78 0.06
C ASP A 371 8.88 36.76 0.89
N ALA A 372 9.42 36.34 2.04
CA ALA A 372 8.74 35.42 2.94
C ALA A 372 7.52 36.06 3.62
N LEU A 373 7.58 37.36 3.89
CA LEU A 373 6.47 38.14 4.42
C LEU A 373 5.41 38.48 3.36
N ALA A 374 5.74 38.43 2.07
CA ALA A 374 4.82 38.79 0.99
C ALA A 374 3.78 37.69 0.69
N VAL A 375 4.09 36.42 0.99
CA VAL A 375 3.23 35.26 0.70
C VAL A 375 2.19 35.04 1.80
N ASP A 376 1.02 34.49 1.45
CA ASP A 376 -0.03 34.20 2.41
C ASP A 376 0.27 32.95 3.25
N ALA A 377 0.13 33.08 4.58
CA ALA A 377 0.15 31.94 5.48
C ALA A 377 -1.23 31.26 5.53
N ARG A 378 -1.25 29.93 5.37
CA ARG A 378 -2.50 29.14 5.34
C ARG A 378 -2.98 28.72 6.73
N ASP A 379 -2.12 28.79 7.74
CA ASP A 379 -2.36 28.32 9.09
C ASP A 379 -1.65 29.19 10.15
N ALA A 380 -1.95 28.94 11.42
CA ALA A 380 -1.38 29.67 12.55
C ALA A 380 0.15 29.48 12.67
N ALA A 381 0.68 28.31 12.26
CA ALA A 381 2.11 28.03 12.30
C ALA A 381 2.89 28.86 11.27
N GLY A 382 2.34 29.03 10.06
CA GLY A 382 2.88 29.91 9.05
C GLY A 382 2.90 31.37 9.50
N ILE A 383 1.81 31.83 10.14
CA ILE A 383 1.73 33.20 10.70
C ILE A 383 2.79 33.41 11.79
N ALA A 384 2.92 32.46 12.72
CA ALA A 384 3.94 32.54 13.77
C ALA A 384 5.38 32.59 13.18
N SER A 385 5.62 31.84 12.11
CA SER A 385 6.91 31.84 11.41
C SER A 385 7.18 33.19 10.74
N GLN A 386 6.18 33.79 10.09
CA GLN A 386 6.31 35.13 9.50
C GLN A 386 6.50 36.21 10.57
N LEU A 387 5.80 36.13 11.71
CA LEU A 387 6.02 37.05 12.83
C LEU A 387 7.44 36.97 13.38
N ALA A 388 8.01 35.76 13.45
CA ALA A 388 9.42 35.59 13.84
C ALA A 388 10.37 36.27 12.84
N VAL A 389 10.15 36.09 11.53
CA VAL A 389 10.93 36.76 10.48
C VAL A 389 10.82 38.28 10.60
N LEU A 390 9.61 38.82 10.80
CA LEU A 390 9.39 40.26 10.98
C LEU A 390 10.21 40.82 12.14
N ARG A 391 10.18 40.16 13.30
CA ARG A 391 10.92 40.58 14.50
C ARG A 391 12.44 40.47 14.30
N GLU A 392 12.90 39.44 13.61
CA GLU A 392 14.33 39.25 13.30
C GLU A 392 14.84 40.34 12.35
N LEU A 393 14.07 40.69 11.32
CA LEU A 393 14.37 41.79 10.40
C LEU A 393 14.42 43.15 11.12
N ASP A 394 13.46 43.42 12.01
CA ASP A 394 13.47 44.65 12.81
C ASP A 394 14.70 44.73 13.73
N ALA A 395 15.00 43.64 14.44
CA ALA A 395 16.12 43.58 15.38
C ALA A 395 17.49 43.68 14.69
N SER A 396 17.58 43.22 13.44
CA SER A 396 18.81 43.28 12.63
C SER A 396 18.95 44.59 11.85
N GLY A 397 17.99 45.51 11.93
CA GLY A 397 18.01 46.78 11.20
C GLY A 397 17.65 46.66 9.70
N HIS A 398 17.19 45.49 9.27
CA HIS A 398 16.68 45.22 7.91
C HIS A 398 15.19 45.55 7.79
N GLY A 399 14.82 46.78 8.20
CA GLY A 399 13.43 47.22 8.33
C GLY A 399 12.56 46.86 7.11
N VAL A 400 11.33 46.41 7.40
CA VAL A 400 10.37 46.03 6.36
C VAL A 400 9.72 47.27 5.74
N PRO A 401 9.69 47.42 4.40
CA PRO A 401 9.04 48.53 3.73
C PRO A 401 7.59 48.74 4.22
N GLU A 402 7.22 49.99 4.48
CA GLU A 402 5.90 50.34 5.01
C GLU A 402 4.74 49.72 4.20
N PRO A 403 4.70 49.77 2.85
CA PRO A 403 3.60 49.17 2.09
C PRO A 403 3.44 47.66 2.35
N GLN A 404 4.55 46.93 2.47
CA GLN A 404 4.53 45.49 2.74
C GLN A 404 4.07 45.20 4.17
N ARG A 405 4.55 45.99 5.14
CA ARG A 405 4.16 45.85 6.55
C ARG A 405 2.67 46.15 6.75
N ARG A 406 2.12 47.15 6.05
CA ARG A 406 0.67 47.45 6.03
C ARG A 406 -0.14 46.30 5.41
N ALA A 407 0.30 45.77 4.27
CA ALA A 407 -0.37 44.63 3.63
C ALA A 407 -0.36 43.39 4.54
N LEU A 408 0.77 43.10 5.20
CA LEU A 408 0.90 41.99 6.15
C LEU A 408 -0.05 42.15 7.34
N ALA A 409 -0.11 43.35 7.94
CA ALA A 409 -1.03 43.65 9.03
C ALA A 409 -2.49 43.45 8.63
N ALA A 410 -2.89 43.96 7.45
CA ALA A 410 -4.25 43.77 6.93
C ALA A 410 -4.63 42.29 6.81
N ARG A 411 -3.74 41.47 6.25
CA ARG A 411 -3.98 40.02 6.10
C ARG A 411 -4.10 39.30 7.44
N TRP A 412 -3.29 39.68 8.43
CA TRP A 412 -3.37 39.08 9.76
C TRP A 412 -4.61 39.52 10.55
N ILE A 413 -5.11 40.74 10.33
CA ILE A 413 -6.43 41.15 10.85
C ILE A 413 -7.51 40.25 10.23
N ASP A 414 -7.48 40.07 8.91
CA ASP A 414 -8.49 39.29 8.19
C ASP A 414 -8.45 37.79 8.54
N SER A 415 -7.29 37.26 8.95
CA SER A 415 -7.14 35.88 9.43
C SER A 415 -7.36 35.70 10.95
N GLY A 416 -7.60 36.79 11.70
CA GLY A 416 -7.79 36.77 13.14
C GLY A 416 -6.50 36.64 13.97
N ALA A 417 -5.32 36.79 13.36
CA ALA A 417 -4.03 36.80 14.06
C ALA A 417 -3.70 38.21 14.58
N LEU A 418 -4.50 38.67 15.54
CA LEU A 418 -4.53 40.07 15.96
C LEU A 418 -3.22 40.54 16.62
N ASP A 419 -2.61 39.72 17.49
CA ASP A 419 -1.33 40.06 18.13
C ASP A 419 -0.18 40.24 17.10
N ALA A 420 -0.21 39.43 16.03
CA ALA A 420 0.75 39.54 14.95
C ALA A 420 0.50 40.82 14.15
N ALA A 421 -0.76 41.14 13.87
CA ALA A 421 -1.14 42.38 13.21
C ALA A 421 -0.73 43.62 14.01
N GLU A 422 -0.93 43.62 15.33
CA GLU A 422 -0.50 44.69 16.22
C GLU A 422 1.02 44.89 16.15
N ALA A 423 1.81 43.82 16.23
CA ALA A 423 3.26 43.88 16.10
C ALA A 423 3.71 44.44 14.74
N ALA A 424 3.00 44.10 13.66
CA ALA A 424 3.24 44.67 12.34
C ALA A 424 2.92 46.17 12.27
N LEU A 425 1.84 46.63 12.92
CA LEU A 425 1.49 48.05 12.93
C LEU A 425 2.38 48.88 13.86
N ALA A 426 2.80 48.35 15.00
CA ALA A 426 3.60 49.05 16.01
C ALA A 426 4.97 49.51 15.49
N GLY A 427 5.59 48.77 14.57
CA GLY A 427 6.87 49.17 13.96
C GLY A 427 6.76 50.20 12.83
N LEU A 428 5.56 50.69 12.48
CA LEU A 428 5.40 51.82 11.56
C LEU A 428 5.56 53.14 12.32
N GLN A 429 6.67 53.84 12.11
CA GLN A 429 6.97 55.16 12.72
C GLN A 429 6.52 56.36 11.86
N CYS A 430 5.85 56.12 10.74
CA CYS A 430 5.55 57.15 9.73
C CYS A 430 4.48 58.16 10.18
N GLU A 431 4.42 59.29 9.46
CA GLU A 431 3.40 60.34 9.58
C GLU A 431 1.98 59.74 9.53
N ALA A 432 1.06 60.32 10.30
CA ALA A 432 -0.32 59.87 10.39
C ALA A 432 -1.00 59.88 9.02
N SER A 433 -1.19 58.69 8.41
CA SER A 433 -1.98 58.52 7.19
C SER A 433 -3.37 58.00 7.50
N GLU A 434 -4.35 58.40 6.69
CA GLU A 434 -5.74 57.95 6.85
C GLU A 434 -5.85 56.42 6.69
N GLU A 435 -5.05 55.82 5.81
CA GLU A 435 -5.00 54.37 5.60
C GLU A 435 -4.47 53.64 6.84
N LEU A 436 -3.45 54.19 7.53
CA LEU A 436 -2.92 53.60 8.75
C LEU A 436 -3.91 53.72 9.92
N ALA A 437 -4.61 54.86 10.02
CA ALA A 437 -5.70 55.04 10.97
C ALA A 437 -6.83 54.02 10.76
N ALA A 438 -7.17 53.74 9.49
CA ALA A 438 -8.15 52.72 9.13
C ALA A 438 -7.74 51.30 9.53
N LEU A 439 -6.46 50.94 9.38
CA LEU A 439 -5.95 49.62 9.80
C LEU A 439 -5.94 49.44 11.32
N TRP A 440 -5.45 50.43 12.07
CA TRP A 440 -5.51 50.40 13.54
C TRP A 440 -6.96 50.33 14.05
N PHE A 441 -7.88 51.05 13.42
CA PHE A 441 -9.30 50.99 13.77
C PHE A 441 -9.92 49.63 13.44
N ARG A 442 -9.58 49.03 12.29
CA ARG A 442 -9.99 47.65 11.96
C ARG A 442 -9.46 46.63 12.96
N LEU A 443 -8.19 46.74 13.37
CA LEU A 443 -7.59 45.90 14.40
C LEU A 443 -8.36 46.01 15.73
N ALA A 444 -8.65 47.24 16.17
CA ALA A 444 -9.43 47.49 17.38
C ALA A 444 -10.80 46.83 17.34
N LEU A 445 -11.52 46.95 16.22
CA LEU A 445 -12.83 46.30 16.04
C LEU A 445 -12.72 44.78 16.01
N ALA A 446 -11.64 44.23 15.46
CA ALA A 446 -11.42 42.79 15.38
C ALA A 446 -11.13 42.15 16.77
N HIS A 447 -10.46 42.87 17.68
CA HIS A 447 -10.36 42.45 19.09
C HIS A 447 -11.69 42.50 19.83
N GLY A 448 -12.66 43.25 19.29
CA GLY A 448 -13.92 43.56 19.93
C GLY A 448 -13.81 44.80 20.84
N PRO A 449 -14.94 45.48 21.09
CA PRO A 449 -14.97 46.75 21.83
C PRO A 449 -14.66 46.62 23.34
N ARG A 450 -14.48 45.40 23.88
CA ARG A 450 -14.25 45.17 25.32
C ARG A 450 -12.79 44.83 25.58
N ASP A 451 -12.21 45.46 26.62
CA ASP A 451 -10.87 45.31 27.23
C ASP A 451 -9.65 45.15 26.28
N ALA A 452 -9.64 44.19 25.37
CA ALA A 452 -8.54 43.90 24.45
C ALA A 452 -8.40 44.92 23.29
N GLY A 453 -9.50 45.53 22.82
CA GLY A 453 -9.47 46.51 21.71
C GLY A 453 -9.16 47.95 22.14
N LEU A 454 -9.25 48.26 23.44
CA LEU A 454 -9.08 49.62 23.97
C LEU A 454 -7.70 50.24 23.68
N PRO A 455 -6.56 49.53 23.78
CA PRO A 455 -5.24 50.10 23.46
C PRO A 455 -5.14 50.55 21.99
N ALA A 456 -5.67 49.75 21.07
CA ALA A 456 -5.71 50.08 19.66
C ALA A 456 -6.63 51.29 19.38
N LEU A 457 -7.79 51.38 20.04
CA LEU A 457 -8.67 52.57 19.94
C LEU A 457 -7.99 53.84 20.46
N ARG A 458 -7.28 53.77 21.59
CA ARG A 458 -6.50 54.91 22.12
C ARG A 458 -5.41 55.33 21.14
N THR A 459 -4.71 54.36 20.56
CA THR A 459 -3.72 54.63 19.50
C THR A 459 -4.35 55.37 18.33
N VAL A 460 -5.56 54.99 17.89
CA VAL A 460 -6.28 55.70 16.82
C VAL A 460 -6.61 57.14 17.22
N ALA A 461 -7.18 57.33 18.42
CA ALA A 461 -7.62 58.64 18.91
C ALA A 461 -6.45 59.62 19.15
N GLU A 462 -5.35 59.12 19.72
CA GLU A 462 -4.19 59.93 20.13
C GLU A 462 -3.24 60.20 18.98
N ARG A 463 -2.98 59.20 18.11
CA ARG A 463 -1.95 59.31 17.05
C ARG A 463 -2.50 59.88 15.74
N PHE A 464 -3.78 59.70 15.44
CA PHE A 464 -4.38 60.07 14.14
C PHE A 464 -5.44 61.17 14.30
N VAL A 465 -5.15 62.17 15.12
CA VAL A 465 -6.02 63.32 15.39
C VAL A 465 -6.46 63.98 14.08
N GLY A 466 -7.77 64.14 13.90
CA GLY A 466 -8.36 64.73 12.69
C GLY A 466 -8.77 63.73 11.60
N SER A 467 -8.44 62.44 11.74
CA SER A 467 -8.95 61.40 10.84
C SER A 467 -10.44 61.05 11.13
N PRO A 468 -11.22 60.60 10.14
CA PRO A 468 -12.58 60.09 10.37
C PRO A 468 -12.65 58.95 11.39
N GLN A 469 -11.57 58.17 11.50
CA GLN A 469 -11.45 57.03 12.40
C GLN A 469 -11.19 57.47 13.84
N ALA A 470 -10.47 58.58 14.07
CA ALA A 470 -10.24 59.13 15.41
C ALA A 470 -11.54 59.54 16.10
N ALA A 471 -12.45 60.21 15.38
CA ALA A 471 -13.77 60.56 15.93
C ALA A 471 -14.60 59.32 16.32
N LYS A 472 -14.55 58.27 15.48
CA LYS A 472 -15.23 56.98 15.76
C LYS A 472 -14.59 56.25 16.94
N ALA A 473 -13.26 56.27 17.03
CA ALA A 473 -12.52 55.65 18.13
C ALA A 473 -12.83 56.34 19.47
N GLN A 474 -12.84 57.68 19.49
CA GLN A 474 -13.21 58.46 20.68
C GLN A 474 -14.64 58.14 21.12
N PHE A 475 -15.59 58.07 20.18
CA PHE A 475 -16.97 57.70 20.48
C PHE A 475 -17.08 56.32 21.16
N LEU A 476 -16.33 55.31 20.66
CA LEU A 476 -16.31 53.98 21.27
C LEU A 476 -15.61 53.95 22.63
N LEU A 477 -14.58 54.78 22.85
CA LEU A 477 -13.91 54.91 24.14
C LEU A 477 -14.81 55.57 25.21
N ASP A 478 -15.61 56.55 24.79
CA ASP A 478 -16.55 57.26 25.68
C ASP A 478 -17.82 56.43 25.97
N ASN A 479 -18.08 55.38 25.19
CA ASN A 479 -19.27 54.52 25.29
C ASN A 479 -18.88 53.01 25.27
N PRO A 480 -18.25 52.50 26.35
CA PRO A 480 -17.65 51.16 26.40
C PRO A 480 -18.63 49.98 26.40
#